data_AF-A0A0L7L1X7-F1
#
_entry.id   AF-A0A0L7L1X7-F1
#
_cell.length_a   1.000
_cell.length_b   1.000
_cell.length_c   1.000
_cell.angle_alpha   90.00
_cell.angle_beta   90.00
_cell.angle_gamma   90.00
#
_symmetry.space_group_name_H-M   'P 1'
#
loop_
_entity.id
_entity.type
_entity.pdbx_description
1 polymer ?
#
loop_
_entity_poly.entity_id
_entity_poly.type
_entity_poly.pdbx_seq_one_letter_code
_entity_poly.pdbx_strand_id
1 'polypeptide(L)'
;MNITSAAGIISLLDEPIPEVKEFALKRLDNIVNEFWPEISESIEKIEILHEDKVFSQHQLAALVASKVYYHLGAFEDSLTYALGAGDLFDVNARNEYVDTTIAKAIDFYTQKRKALFVDSCAEAIDPRLEAIVNRMFQRCLDDGQYRQALGLALETRRMDIFEESVMKSDDIS
;
A
#
# COMPACT_ATOMS: atom_id res chain seq x y z
N MET A 1 -14.02 9.95 -24.06
CA MET A 1 -13.57 11.35 -23.97
C MET A 1 -12.24 11.32 -23.24
N ASN A 2 -11.14 11.52 -23.98
CA ASN A 2 -9.81 11.63 -23.39
C ASN A 2 -9.79 12.93 -22.61
N ILE A 3 -9.60 12.83 -21.30
CA ILE A 3 -9.39 14.00 -20.46
C ILE A 3 -8.00 14.51 -20.84
N THR A 4 -7.88 15.74 -21.29
CA THR A 4 -6.59 16.32 -21.72
C THR A 4 -5.82 16.96 -20.56
N SER A 5 -6.41 17.04 -19.36
CA SER A 5 -5.78 17.55 -18.14
C SER A 5 -6.56 17.12 -16.89
N ALA A 6 -5.85 16.91 -15.78
CA ALA A 6 -6.42 16.64 -14.46
C ALA A 6 -6.83 17.91 -13.70
N ALA A 7 -6.41 19.10 -14.16
CA ALA A 7 -6.63 20.38 -13.47
C ALA A 7 -8.11 20.67 -13.16
N GLY A 8 -9.02 20.31 -14.08
CA GLY A 8 -10.46 20.46 -13.84
C GLY A 8 -10.98 19.58 -12.70
N ILE A 9 -10.41 18.38 -12.53
CA ILE A 9 -10.79 17.47 -11.44
C ILE A 9 -10.13 17.89 -10.12
N ILE A 10 -8.90 18.39 -10.18
CA ILE A 10 -8.20 18.95 -9.02
C ILE A 10 -8.96 20.16 -8.48
N SER A 11 -9.48 21.03 -9.34
CA SER A 11 -10.31 22.17 -8.92
C SER A 11 -11.60 21.75 -8.22
N LEU A 12 -12.15 20.57 -8.53
CA LEU A 12 -13.33 20.04 -7.84
C LEU A 12 -13.03 19.59 -6.40
N LEU A 13 -11.76 19.36 -6.04
CA LEU A 13 -11.37 19.07 -4.65
C LEU A 13 -11.48 20.32 -3.74
N ASP A 14 -11.43 21.52 -4.32
CA ASP A 14 -11.55 22.79 -3.59
C ASP A 14 -13.01 23.13 -3.22
N GLU A 15 -13.98 22.49 -3.88
CA GLU A 15 -15.41 22.72 -3.62
C GLU A 15 -15.80 22.25 -2.20
N PRO A 16 -16.64 23.00 -1.46
CA PRO A 16 -16.99 22.66 -0.08
C PRO A 16 -17.91 21.43 0.04
N ILE A 17 -18.45 20.94 -1.07
CA ILE A 17 -19.46 19.86 -1.10
C ILE A 17 -18.75 18.50 -1.03
N PRO A 18 -19.02 17.66 0.00
CA PRO A 18 -18.31 16.39 0.18
C PRO A 18 -18.58 15.38 -0.95
N GLU A 19 -19.78 15.37 -1.53
CA GLU A 19 -20.12 14.49 -2.66
C GLU A 19 -19.28 14.80 -3.91
N VAL A 20 -18.98 16.08 -4.15
CA VAL A 20 -18.14 16.50 -5.28
C VAL A 20 -16.69 16.05 -5.08
N LYS A 21 -16.18 16.16 -3.84
CA LYS A 21 -14.85 15.65 -3.49
C LYS A 21 -14.75 14.14 -3.68
N GLU A 22 -15.78 13.39 -3.30
CA GLU A 22 -15.82 11.94 -3.52
C GLU A 22 -15.77 11.59 -5.01
N PHE A 23 -16.58 12.29 -5.82
CA PHE A 23 -16.58 12.10 -7.26
C PHE A 23 -15.22 12.44 -7.89
N ALA A 24 -14.60 13.54 -7.44
CA ALA A 24 -13.28 13.96 -7.88
C ALA A 24 -12.22 12.91 -7.55
N LEU A 25 -12.21 12.38 -6.33
CA LEU A 25 -11.25 11.34 -5.90
C LEU A 25 -11.42 10.03 -6.69
N LYS A 26 -12.65 9.56 -6.91
CA LYS A 26 -12.89 8.38 -7.77
C LYS A 26 -12.42 8.61 -9.19
N ARG A 27 -12.57 9.83 -9.71
CA ARG A 27 -12.10 10.17 -11.06
C ARG A 27 -10.59 10.23 -11.10
N LEU A 28 -9.94 10.82 -10.09
CA LEU A 28 -8.48 10.88 -9.93
C LEU A 28 -7.86 9.48 -9.91
N ASP A 29 -8.47 8.54 -9.18
CA ASP A 29 -7.97 7.17 -9.09
C ASP A 29 -7.86 6.47 -10.47
N ASN A 30 -8.77 6.78 -11.39
CA ASN A 30 -8.76 6.21 -12.74
C ASN A 30 -7.68 6.83 -13.65
N ILE A 31 -7.28 8.08 -13.39
CA ILE A 31 -6.38 8.84 -14.27
C ILE A 31 -4.98 9.01 -13.68
N VAL A 32 -4.77 8.57 -12.44
CA VAL A 32 -3.52 8.75 -11.70
C VAL A 32 -2.30 8.21 -12.44
N ASN A 33 -2.44 7.11 -13.18
CA ASN A 33 -1.32 6.53 -13.93
C ASN A 33 -0.85 7.41 -15.10
N GLU A 34 -1.75 8.20 -15.70
CA GLU A 34 -1.43 9.05 -16.85
C GLU A 34 -1.09 10.48 -16.42
N PHE A 35 -1.76 11.00 -15.40
CA PHE A 35 -1.67 12.40 -14.96
C PHE A 35 -1.01 12.56 -13.59
N TRP A 36 -0.21 11.58 -13.13
CA TRP A 36 0.53 11.71 -11.87
C TRP A 36 1.37 12.99 -11.76
N PRO A 37 1.98 13.57 -12.83
CA PRO A 37 2.74 14.81 -12.67
C PRO A 37 1.85 15.98 -12.25
N GLU A 38 0.71 16.17 -12.92
CA GLU A 38 -0.27 17.22 -12.57
C GLU A 38 -0.87 17.00 -11.18
N ILE A 39 -1.14 15.75 -10.81
CA ILE A 39 -1.71 15.43 -9.50
C ILE A 39 -0.68 15.64 -8.38
N SER A 40 0.59 15.35 -8.64
CA SER A 40 1.67 15.53 -7.66
C SER A 40 1.84 16.98 -7.23
N GLU A 41 1.61 17.94 -8.13
CA GLU A 41 1.65 19.38 -7.80
C GLU A 41 0.57 19.78 -6.79
N SER A 42 -0.52 19.01 -6.69
CA SER A 42 -1.65 19.28 -5.79
C SER A 42 -1.87 18.19 -4.74
N ILE A 43 -0.83 17.39 -4.44
CA ILE A 43 -0.94 16.28 -3.50
C ILE A 43 -1.29 16.73 -2.09
N GLU A 44 -0.80 17.89 -1.65
CA GLU A 44 -1.10 18.48 -0.33
C GLU A 44 -2.61 18.56 -0.07
N LYS A 45 -3.42 18.83 -1.09
CA LYS A 45 -4.89 18.86 -0.97
C LYS A 45 -5.46 17.48 -0.67
N ILE A 46 -4.91 16.44 -1.29
CA ILE A 46 -5.31 15.04 -1.08
C ILE A 46 -4.91 14.59 0.32
N GLU A 47 -3.74 15.02 0.81
CA GLU A 47 -3.28 14.74 2.18
C GLU A 47 -4.22 15.36 3.22
N ILE A 48 -4.59 16.64 3.05
CA ILE A 48 -5.55 17.31 3.95
C ILE A 48 -6.89 16.56 3.97
N LEU A 49 -7.35 16.07 2.81
CA LEU A 49 -8.58 15.27 2.72
C LEU A 49 -8.45 13.88 3.36
N HIS A 50 -7.26 13.30 3.36
CA HIS A 50 -7.00 12.04 4.06
C HIS A 50 -6.98 12.23 5.59
N GLU A 51 -6.42 13.34 6.07
CA GLU A 51 -6.40 13.68 7.49
C GLU A 51 -7.79 14.00 8.05
N ASP A 52 -8.71 14.45 7.20
CA ASP A 52 -10.09 14.73 7.57
C ASP A 52 -10.88 13.43 7.85
N LYS A 53 -10.88 13.01 9.11
CA LYS A 53 -11.63 11.86 9.61
C LYS A 53 -13.16 12.03 9.53
N VAL A 54 -13.66 13.24 9.28
CA VAL A 54 -15.10 13.49 9.08
C VAL A 54 -15.53 13.02 7.69
N PHE A 55 -14.60 12.94 6.75
CA PHE A 55 -14.87 12.55 5.38
C PHE A 55 -14.97 11.03 5.24
N SER A 56 -16.13 10.53 4.82
CA SER A 56 -16.40 9.09 4.69
C SER A 56 -15.42 8.36 3.76
N GLN A 57 -14.86 9.06 2.76
CA GLN A 57 -14.01 8.47 1.73
C GLN A 57 -12.51 8.80 1.91
N HIS A 58 -12.09 9.12 3.14
CA HIS A 58 -10.69 9.45 3.46
C HIS A 58 -9.69 8.33 3.11
N GLN A 59 -10.15 7.07 3.09
CA GLN A 59 -9.36 5.91 2.68
C GLN A 59 -9.03 5.95 1.18
N LEU A 60 -9.93 6.46 0.34
CA LEU A 60 -9.72 6.56 -1.11
C LEU A 60 -8.74 7.69 -1.43
N ALA A 61 -8.78 8.79 -0.67
CA ALA A 61 -7.75 9.82 -0.74
C ALA A 61 -6.36 9.24 -0.42
N ALA A 62 -6.25 8.40 0.60
CA ALA A 62 -5.02 7.68 0.94
C ALA A 62 -4.52 6.82 -0.24
N LEU A 63 -5.42 6.09 -0.90
CA LEU A 63 -5.08 5.23 -2.04
C LEU A 63 -4.61 6.04 -3.26
N VAL A 64 -5.23 7.19 -3.52
CA VAL A 64 -4.79 8.08 -4.62
C VAL A 64 -3.41 8.66 -4.29
N ALA A 65 -3.22 9.16 -3.07
CA ALA A 65 -1.92 9.67 -2.62
C ALA A 65 -0.83 8.60 -2.73
N SER A 66 -1.10 7.38 -2.27
CA SER A 66 -0.13 6.28 -2.33
C SER A 66 0.28 5.93 -3.77
N LYS A 67 -0.65 5.98 -4.73
CA LYS A 67 -0.35 5.79 -6.16
C LYS A 67 0.47 6.93 -6.74
N VAL A 68 0.23 8.18 -6.33
CA VAL A 68 1.04 9.33 -6.79
C VAL A 68 2.47 9.21 -6.26
N TYR A 69 2.64 8.93 -4.97
CA TYR A 69 3.96 8.72 -4.37
C TYR A 69 4.74 7.55 -4.97
N TYR A 70 4.02 6.50 -5.38
CA TYR A 70 4.61 5.39 -6.12
C TYR A 70 5.24 5.87 -7.44
N HIS A 71 4.53 6.69 -8.22
CA HIS A 71 5.07 7.25 -9.46
C HIS A 71 6.19 8.27 -9.22
N LEU A 72 6.16 8.99 -8.09
CA LEU A 72 7.25 9.89 -7.66
C LEU A 72 8.52 9.13 -7.20
N GLY A 73 8.43 7.82 -6.98
CA GLY A 73 9.52 6.99 -6.44
C GLY A 73 9.73 7.11 -4.93
N ALA A 74 8.86 7.84 -4.23
CA ALA A 74 8.85 7.96 -2.77
C ALA A 74 8.08 6.78 -2.16
N PHE A 75 8.74 5.62 -2.08
CA PHE A 75 8.10 4.38 -1.65
C PHE A 75 7.73 4.35 -0.15
N GLU A 76 8.44 5.09 0.70
CA GLU A 76 8.15 5.19 2.14
C GLU A 76 6.80 5.87 2.40
N ASP A 77 6.59 7.02 1.75
CA ASP A 77 5.33 7.75 1.83
C ASP A 77 4.20 6.96 1.16
N SER A 78 4.48 6.36 0.00
CA SER A 78 3.53 5.48 -0.70
C SER A 78 3.04 4.35 0.21
N LEU A 79 3.95 3.69 0.93
CA LEU A 79 3.61 2.62 1.87
C LEU A 79 2.77 3.15 3.03
N THR A 80 3.14 4.29 3.61
CA THR A 80 2.40 4.91 4.72
C THR A 80 0.97 5.23 4.34
N TYR A 81 0.75 5.82 3.16
CA TYR A 81 -0.59 6.09 2.63
C TYR A 81 -1.35 4.83 2.23
N ALA A 82 -0.66 3.81 1.67
CA ALA A 82 -1.28 2.51 1.37
C ALA A 82 -1.77 1.81 2.65
N LEU A 83 -1.00 1.88 3.74
CA LEU A 83 -1.41 1.40 5.06
C LEU A 83 -2.58 2.21 5.63
N GLY A 84 -2.67 3.51 5.31
CA GLY A 84 -3.80 4.38 5.64
C GLY A 84 -5.08 4.06 4.86
N ALA A 85 -4.97 3.52 3.65
CA ALA A 85 -6.10 3.09 2.83
C ALA A 85 -6.80 1.83 3.38
N GLY A 86 -6.09 1.02 4.17
CA GLY A 86 -6.63 -0.15 4.87
C GLY A 86 -7.29 -1.15 3.93
N ASP A 87 -8.62 -1.26 3.99
CA ASP A 87 -9.39 -2.25 3.23
C ASP A 87 -9.53 -1.91 1.74
N LEU A 88 -9.30 -0.66 1.33
CA LEU A 88 -9.28 -0.28 -0.08
C LEU A 88 -8.01 -0.73 -0.81
N PHE A 89 -6.93 -1.01 -0.07
CA PHE A 89 -5.72 -1.58 -0.64
C PHE A 89 -5.87 -3.10 -0.78
N ASP A 90 -6.29 -3.53 -1.98
CA ASP A 90 -6.42 -4.96 -2.29
C ASP A 90 -5.05 -5.59 -2.60
N VAL A 91 -4.51 -6.33 -1.63
CA VAL A 91 -3.29 -7.15 -1.75
C VAL A 91 -3.43 -8.31 -2.73
N ASN A 92 -4.64 -8.69 -3.14
CA ASN A 92 -4.86 -9.75 -4.12
C ASN A 92 -4.91 -9.24 -5.56
N ALA A 93 -5.02 -7.92 -5.76
CA ALA A 93 -5.04 -7.34 -7.08
C ALA A 93 -3.68 -7.56 -7.77
N ARG A 94 -3.71 -8.13 -8.98
CA ARG A 94 -2.52 -8.37 -9.80
C ARG A 94 -2.17 -7.13 -10.62
N ASN A 95 -1.69 -6.11 -9.93
CA ASN A 95 -1.28 -4.83 -10.51
C ASN A 95 0.19 -4.55 -10.18
N GLU A 96 0.93 -3.96 -11.12
CA GLU A 96 2.35 -3.60 -10.92
C GLU A 96 2.57 -2.70 -9.69
N TYR A 97 1.64 -1.77 -9.44
CA TYR A 97 1.60 -0.96 -8.24
C TYR A 97 1.57 -1.83 -6.97
N VAL A 98 0.64 -2.78 -6.90
CA VAL A 98 0.42 -3.61 -5.72
C VAL A 98 1.61 -4.54 -5.50
N ASP A 99 2.10 -5.20 -6.55
CA ASP A 99 3.26 -6.09 -6.46
C ASP A 99 4.52 -5.34 -5.98
N THR A 100 4.75 -4.14 -6.50
CA THR A 100 5.91 -3.32 -6.11
C THR A 100 5.76 -2.75 -4.71
N THR A 101 4.59 -2.21 -4.34
CA THR A 101 4.32 -1.70 -2.99
C THR A 101 4.46 -2.81 -1.96
N ILE A 102 4.04 -4.03 -2.27
CA ILE A 102 4.19 -5.19 -1.40
C ILE A 102 5.66 -5.61 -1.26
N ALA A 103 6.40 -5.69 -2.37
CA ALA A 103 7.83 -5.99 -2.33
C ALA A 103 8.57 -4.97 -1.45
N LYS A 104 8.25 -3.68 -1.59
CA LYS A 104 8.78 -2.62 -0.73
C LYS A 104 8.32 -2.78 0.73
N ALA A 105 7.06 -3.12 0.98
CA ALA A 105 6.54 -3.36 2.32
C ALA A 105 7.32 -4.47 3.04
N ILE A 106 7.60 -5.56 2.34
CA ILE A 106 8.43 -6.67 2.79
C ILE A 106 9.86 -6.20 3.10
N ASP A 107 10.49 -5.45 2.20
CA ASP A 107 11.84 -4.93 2.40
C ASP A 107 11.91 -4.05 3.65
N PHE A 108 10.96 -3.11 3.82
CA PHE A 108 10.87 -2.26 4.99
C PHE A 108 10.63 -3.06 6.28
N TYR A 109 9.74 -4.05 6.23
CA TYR A 109 9.46 -4.93 7.36
C TYR A 109 10.69 -5.75 7.76
N THR A 110 11.42 -6.34 6.81
CA THR A 110 12.65 -7.09 7.10
C THR A 110 13.74 -6.19 7.67
N GLN A 111 13.88 -4.96 7.16
CA GLN A 111 14.83 -3.98 7.69
C GLN A 111 14.50 -3.59 9.14
N LYS A 112 13.23 -3.28 9.44
CA LYS A 112 12.78 -2.96 10.82
C LYS A 112 13.01 -4.14 11.76
N ARG A 113 12.69 -5.38 11.33
CA ARG A 113 12.95 -6.61 12.12
C ARG A 113 14.44 -6.82 12.39
N LYS A 114 15.30 -6.60 11.39
CA LYS A 114 16.76 -6.70 11.55
C LYS A 114 17.28 -5.62 12.51
N ALA A 115 16.79 -4.39 12.41
CA ALA A 115 17.16 -3.29 13.29
C ALA A 115 16.77 -3.58 14.75
N LEU A 116 15.53 -4.04 14.99
CA LEU A 116 15.04 -4.43 16.33
C LEU A 116 15.87 -5.55 16.97
N PHE A 117 16.41 -6.45 16.17
CA PHE A 117 17.28 -7.53 16.66
C PHE A 117 18.66 -7.01 17.11
N VAL A 118 19.21 -6.01 16.40
CA VAL A 118 20.52 -5.44 16.69
C VAL A 118 20.44 -4.43 17.83
N ASP A 119 19.35 -3.66 17.89
CA ASP A 119 19.15 -2.60 18.86
C ASP A 119 17.77 -2.75 19.53
N SER A 120 17.77 -3.09 20.81
CA SER A 120 16.54 -3.40 21.58
C SER A 120 15.65 -2.17 21.86
N CYS A 121 16.08 -0.97 21.44
CA CYS A 121 15.34 0.29 21.52
C CYS A 121 14.66 0.71 20.21
N ALA A 122 14.69 -0.13 19.17
CA ALA A 122 14.08 0.22 17.89
C ALA A 122 12.55 0.36 17.97
N GLU A 123 12.01 1.23 17.11
CA GLU A 123 10.57 1.49 17.01
C GLU A 123 9.78 0.20 16.77
N ALA A 124 8.65 0.08 17.46
CA ALA A 124 7.72 -1.02 17.28
C ALA A 124 7.25 -1.08 15.81
N ILE A 125 7.15 -2.30 15.29
CA ILE A 125 6.65 -2.51 13.94
C ILE A 125 5.18 -2.14 13.89
N ASP A 126 4.78 -1.37 12.87
CA ASP A 126 3.38 -1.01 12.68
C ASP A 126 2.56 -2.29 12.43
N PRO A 127 1.51 -2.56 13.22
CA PRO A 127 0.65 -3.74 13.03
C PRO A 127 -0.01 -3.78 11.64
N ARG A 128 -0.20 -2.63 10.99
CA ARG A 128 -0.75 -2.57 9.63
C ARG A 128 0.23 -3.16 8.62
N LEU A 129 1.52 -2.85 8.77
CA LEU A 129 2.57 -3.38 7.91
C LEU A 129 2.67 -4.89 8.07
N GLU A 130 2.63 -5.37 9.31
CA GLU A 130 2.62 -6.79 9.60
C GLU A 130 1.38 -7.49 9.01
N ALA A 131 0.21 -6.85 9.05
CA ALA A 131 -1.02 -7.39 8.46
C ALA A 131 -0.91 -7.57 6.94
N ILE A 132 -0.33 -6.60 6.21
CA ILE A 132 -0.11 -6.73 4.76
C ILE A 132 0.84 -7.90 4.46
N VAL A 133 1.95 -7.98 5.19
CA VAL A 133 2.93 -9.06 5.02
C VAL A 133 2.30 -10.43 5.34
N ASN A 134 1.48 -10.52 6.39
CA ASN A 134 0.76 -11.75 6.74
C ASN A 134 -0.25 -12.18 5.65
N ARG A 135 -1.02 -11.24 5.09
CA ARG A 135 -1.93 -11.52 3.97
C ARG A 135 -1.15 -12.04 2.75
N MET A 136 0.03 -11.50 2.50
CA MET A 136 0.91 -11.98 1.42
C MET A 136 1.46 -13.38 1.68
N PHE A 137 1.87 -13.67 2.91
CA PHE A 137 2.26 -15.03 3.28
C PHE A 137 1.12 -16.03 3.07
N GLN A 138 -0.10 -15.69 3.50
CA GLN A 138 -1.28 -16.52 3.26
C GLN A 138 -1.50 -16.75 1.77
N ARG A 139 -1.45 -15.70 0.96
CA ARG A 139 -1.57 -15.80 -0.50
C ARG A 139 -0.49 -16.70 -1.11
N CYS A 140 0.78 -16.54 -0.72
CA CYS A 140 1.86 -17.41 -1.21
C CYS A 140 1.68 -18.88 -0.80
N LEU A 141 1.16 -19.14 0.40
CA LEU A 141 0.83 -20.49 0.87
C LEU A 141 -0.34 -21.09 0.07
N ASP A 142 -1.39 -20.30 -0.19
CA ASP A 142 -2.57 -20.71 -0.96
C ASP A 142 -2.22 -20.94 -2.45
N ASP A 143 -1.32 -20.13 -3.01
CA ASP A 143 -0.79 -20.28 -4.37
C ASP A 143 0.24 -21.43 -4.50
N GLY A 144 0.55 -22.13 -3.41
CA GLY A 144 1.52 -23.24 -3.38
C GLY A 144 2.97 -22.82 -3.59
N GLN A 145 3.29 -21.53 -3.46
CA GLN A 145 4.62 -20.95 -3.64
C GLN A 145 5.47 -21.05 -2.36
N TYR A 146 5.56 -22.26 -1.80
CA TYR A 146 6.25 -22.52 -0.52
C TYR A 146 7.71 -22.09 -0.52
N ARG A 147 8.42 -22.17 -1.66
CA ARG A 147 9.82 -21.73 -1.77
C ARG A 147 9.99 -20.23 -1.54
N GLN A 148 9.06 -19.43 -2.04
CA GLN A 148 9.08 -17.97 -1.84
C GLN A 148 8.67 -17.62 -0.41
N ALA A 149 7.61 -18.26 0.09
CA ALA A 149 7.18 -18.11 1.49
C ALA A 149 8.32 -18.47 2.46
N LEU A 150 9.07 -19.54 2.20
CA LEU A 150 10.21 -19.96 2.99
C LEU A 150 11.36 -18.94 2.96
N GLY A 151 11.70 -18.42 1.77
CA GLY A 151 12.72 -17.38 1.61
C GLY A 151 12.36 -16.12 2.40
N LEU A 152 11.11 -15.69 2.29
CA LEU A 152 10.61 -14.53 3.03
C LEU A 152 10.55 -14.77 4.54
N ALA A 153 10.20 -15.98 4.99
CA ALA A 153 10.21 -16.35 6.41
C ALA A 153 11.63 -16.30 7.00
N LEU A 154 12.62 -16.75 6.25
CA LEU A 154 14.05 -16.65 6.60
C LEU A 154 14.52 -15.19 6.69
N GLU A 155 14.17 -14.36 5.70
CA GLU A 155 14.55 -12.95 5.67
C GLU A 155 13.93 -12.13 6.80
N THR A 156 12.67 -12.42 7.13
CA THR A 156 11.92 -11.78 8.22
C THR A 156 12.23 -12.36 9.60
N ARG A 157 12.99 -13.46 9.65
CA ARG A 157 13.31 -14.23 10.86
C ARG A 157 12.06 -14.57 11.66
N ARG A 158 10.99 -15.02 11.00
CA ARG A 158 9.76 -15.50 11.66
C ARG A 158 9.71 -17.02 11.59
N MET A 159 9.93 -17.64 12.76
CA MET A 159 9.90 -19.10 12.88
C MET A 159 8.48 -19.66 12.69
N ASP A 160 7.46 -18.94 13.16
CA ASP A 160 6.07 -19.38 13.06
C ASP A 160 5.64 -19.66 11.61
N ILE A 161 5.99 -18.75 10.69
CA ILE A 161 5.67 -18.89 9.27
C ILE A 161 6.57 -19.92 8.59
N PHE A 162 7.81 -20.06 9.05
CA PHE A 162 8.71 -21.11 8.58
C PHE A 162 8.10 -22.49 8.87
N GLU A 163 7.68 -22.74 10.10
CA GLU A 163 7.04 -24.01 10.49
C GLU A 163 5.73 -24.24 9.72
N GLU A 164 4.89 -23.21 9.57
CA GLU A 164 3.65 -23.33 8.80
C GLU A 164 3.91 -23.64 7.32
N SER A 165 4.91 -23.00 6.72
CA SER A 165 5.30 -23.23 5.32
C SER A 165 5.81 -24.64 5.10
N VAL A 166 6.61 -25.17 6.04
CA VAL A 166 7.13 -26.54 5.98
C VAL A 166 6.00 -27.56 6.14
N MET A 167 5.14 -27.39 7.15
CA MET A 167 4.02 -28.30 7.42
C MET A 167 3.02 -28.38 6.27
N LYS A 168 2.76 -27.26 5.57
CA LYS A 168 1.90 -27.24 4.38
C LYS A 168 2.60 -27.76 3.12
N SER A 169 3.93 -27.70 3.06
CA SER A 169 4.72 -28.17 1.92
C SER A 169 4.94 -29.69 1.89
N ASP A 170 4.62 -30.41 2.98
CA ASP A 170 4.81 -31.87 3.10
C ASP A 170 3.86 -32.73 2.23
N ASP A 171 3.07 -32.11 1.34
CA ASP A 171 2.54 -32.78 0.14
C ASP A 171 3.64 -32.90 -0.93
N ILE A 172 4.69 -33.66 -0.59
CA ILE A 172 5.73 -34.10 -1.52
C ILE A 172 5.21 -35.38 -2.18
N SER A 173 4.60 -35.24 -3.36
CA SER A 173 4.52 -36.31 -4.37
C SER A 173 5.45 -35.99 -5.55
#